data_AF-A0A2V3I590-F1
#
_entry.id   AF-A0A2V3I590-F1
#
_cell.length_a   1.000
_cell.length_b   1.000
_cell.length_c   1.000
_cell.angle_alpha   90.00
_cell.angle_beta   90.00
_cell.angle_gamma   90.00
#
_symmetry.space_group_name_H-M   'P 1'
#
loop_
_entity.id
_entity.type
_entity.pdbx_description
1 polymer ?
#
loop_
_entity_poly.entity_id
_entity_poly.type
_entity_poly.pdbx_seq_one_letter_code
_entity_poly.pdbx_strand_id
1 'polypeptide(L)'
;MYECGLNDRQELETIQNLILDRLRYLRERGDDLSTDDVLSDYYSLNDEILNCILNDHTFSPIIFGIIAVIAAFVAFRLWKLKKKKFKRF
;
A
#
# COMPACT_ATOMS: atom_id res chain seq x y z
N MET A 1 -7.54 -10.94 -17.24
CA MET A 1 -6.95 -9.59 -17.17
C MET A 1 -8.09 -8.65 -16.84
N TYR A 2 -8.07 -8.16 -15.62
CA TYR A 2 -8.97 -7.14 -15.13
C TYR A 2 -8.69 -5.82 -15.87
N GLU A 3 -9.74 -5.13 -16.35
CA GLU A 3 -9.61 -3.84 -17.03
C GLU A 3 -9.67 -2.71 -16.00
N CYS A 4 -8.58 -1.93 -15.88
CA CYS A 4 -8.53 -0.76 -15.01
C CYS A 4 -9.60 0.25 -15.43
N GLY A 5 -10.56 0.52 -14.54
CA GLY A 5 -11.61 1.50 -14.71
C GLY A 5 -11.43 2.71 -13.79
N LEU A 6 -12.08 3.83 -14.14
CA LEU A 6 -12.15 5.03 -13.29
C LEU A 6 -12.73 4.75 -11.89
N ASN A 7 -13.37 3.58 -11.69
CA ASN A 7 -14.03 3.18 -10.46
C ASN A 7 -13.24 2.16 -9.62
N ASP A 8 -11.98 1.85 -9.98
CA ASP A 8 -11.18 0.81 -9.31
C ASP A 8 -10.97 1.07 -7.81
N ARG A 9 -11.00 2.34 -7.37
CA ARG A 9 -11.01 2.66 -5.93
C ARG A 9 -12.24 2.14 -5.20
N GLN A 10 -13.41 2.25 -5.83
CA GLN A 10 -14.66 1.76 -5.26
C GLN A 10 -14.74 0.23 -5.34
N GLU A 11 -14.20 -0.37 -6.39
CA GLU A 11 -14.08 -1.83 -6.51
C GLU A 11 -13.13 -2.39 -5.44
N LEU A 12 -12.01 -1.72 -5.19
CA LEU A 12 -11.07 -2.08 -4.12
C LEU A 12 -11.74 -2.01 -2.73
N GLU A 13 -12.50 -0.96 -2.44
CA GLU A 13 -13.27 -0.86 -1.18
C GLU A 13 -14.29 -1.99 -1.05
N THR A 14 -14.95 -2.37 -2.15
CA THR A 14 -15.93 -3.47 -2.17
C THR A 14 -15.26 -4.80 -1.86
N ILE A 15 -14.11 -5.08 -2.48
CA ILE A 15 -13.35 -6.31 -2.27
C ILE A 15 -12.77 -6.37 -0.85
N GLN A 16 -12.28 -5.24 -0.32
CA GLN A 16 -11.83 -5.18 1.07
C GLN A 16 -12.94 -5.50 2.06
N ASN A 17 -14.17 -5.04 1.82
CA ASN A 17 -15.32 -5.39 2.66
C ASN A 17 -15.67 -6.88 2.56
N LEU A 18 -15.64 -7.48 1.35
CA LEU A 18 -15.88 -8.90 1.15
C LEU A 18 -14.84 -9.78 1.87
N ILE A 19 -13.56 -9.40 1.82
CA ILE A 19 -12.48 -10.07 2.56
C ILE A 19 -12.75 -10.00 4.06
N LEU A 20 -13.12 -8.82 4.58
CA LEU A 20 -13.41 -8.60 6.00
C LEU A 20 -14.58 -9.45 6.50
N ASP A 21 -15.66 -9.52 5.73
CA ASP A 21 -16.82 -10.34 6.06
C ASP A 21 -16.49 -11.83 6.01
N ARG A 22 -15.71 -12.29 5.03
CA ARG A 22 -15.26 -13.69 4.95
C ARG A 22 -14.34 -14.07 6.11
N LEU A 23 -13.42 -13.18 6.49
CA LEU A 23 -12.55 -13.38 7.66
C LEU A 23 -13.36 -13.46 8.96
N ARG A 24 -14.39 -12.62 9.14
CA ARG A 24 -15.28 -12.72 10.30
C ARG A 24 -16.01 -14.05 10.34
N TYR A 25 -16.59 -14.47 9.21
CA TYR A 25 -17.30 -15.73 9.10
C TYR A 25 -16.42 -16.94 9.45
N LEU A 26 -15.21 -17.01 8.90
CA LEU A 26 -14.26 -18.09 9.18
C LEU A 26 -13.78 -18.06 10.64
N ARG A 27 -13.56 -16.86 11.21
CA ARG A 27 -13.21 -16.70 12.63
C ARG A 27 -14.33 -17.14 13.57
N GLU A 28 -15.59 -16.88 13.23
CA GLU A 28 -16.76 -17.35 14.01
C GLU A 28 -16.91 -18.88 13.97
N ARG A 29 -16.53 -19.50 12.85
CA ARG A 29 -16.50 -20.97 12.71
C ARG A 29 -15.26 -21.64 13.31
N GLY A 30 -14.18 -20.90 13.50
CA GLY A 30 -12.88 -21.45 13.90
C GLY A 30 -12.15 -22.22 12.80
N ASP A 31 -12.52 -21.99 11.53
CA ASP A 31 -11.92 -22.64 10.37
C ASP A 31 -10.56 -22.00 10.02
N ASP A 32 -9.67 -22.81 9.44
CA ASP A 32 -8.34 -22.35 9.05
C ASP A 32 -8.43 -21.41 7.83
N LEU A 33 -8.08 -20.16 8.08
CA LEU A 33 -8.05 -19.06 7.11
C LEU A 33 -7.15 -19.37 5.91
N SER A 34 -6.13 -20.20 6.09
CA SER A 34 -5.13 -20.50 5.05
C SER A 34 -5.62 -21.50 3.99
N THR A 35 -6.73 -22.20 4.25
CA THR A 35 -7.28 -23.23 3.36
C THR A 35 -8.55 -22.83 2.63
N ASP A 36 -9.03 -21.59 2.83
CA ASP A 36 -10.26 -21.12 2.19
C ASP A 36 -9.98 -20.62 0.77
N ASP A 37 -10.38 -21.43 -0.23
CA ASP A 37 -10.24 -21.10 -1.66
C ASP A 37 -10.90 -19.74 -2.02
N VAL A 38 -12.02 -19.41 -1.38
CA VAL A 38 -12.75 -18.16 -1.63
C VAL A 38 -11.95 -16.95 -1.14
N LEU A 39 -11.32 -17.05 0.04
CA LEU A 39 -10.45 -16.01 0.56
C LEU A 39 -9.19 -15.83 -0.30
N SER A 40 -8.63 -16.93 -0.81
CA SER A 40 -7.50 -16.91 -1.75
C SER A 40 -7.85 -16.18 -3.05
N ASP A 41 -9.03 -16.44 -3.63
CA ASP A 41 -9.51 -15.75 -4.83
C ASP A 41 -9.66 -14.25 -4.59
N TYR A 42 -10.20 -13.82 -3.44
CA TYR A 42 -10.29 -12.41 -3.11
C TYR A 42 -8.92 -11.74 -2.95
N TYR A 43 -7.93 -12.42 -2.39
CA TYR A 43 -6.57 -11.89 -2.32
C TYR A 43 -5.93 -11.76 -3.70
N SER A 44 -6.12 -12.73 -4.58
CA SER A 44 -5.63 -12.65 -5.96
C SER A 44 -6.23 -11.47 -6.71
N LEU A 45 -7.53 -11.23 -6.54
CA LEU A 45 -8.25 -10.14 -7.21
C LEU A 45 -7.86 -8.77 -6.61
N ASN A 46 -7.64 -8.71 -5.29
CA ASN A 46 -7.10 -7.53 -4.62
C ASN A 46 -5.68 -7.19 -5.13
N ASP A 47 -4.80 -8.18 -5.30
CA ASP A 47 -3.46 -7.95 -5.83
C ASP A 47 -3.49 -7.49 -7.29
N GLU A 48 -4.40 -8.01 -8.13
CA GLU A 48 -4.55 -7.58 -9.52
C GLU A 48 -5.01 -6.11 -9.60
N ILE A 49 -6.01 -5.71 -8.81
CA ILE A 49 -6.49 -4.32 -8.75
C ILE A 49 -5.45 -3.40 -8.11
N LEU A 50 -4.77 -3.84 -7.06
CA LEU A 50 -3.73 -3.05 -6.40
C LEU A 50 -2.56 -2.83 -7.36
N ASN A 51 -2.16 -3.85 -8.11
CA ASN A 51 -1.16 -3.73 -9.16
C ASN A 51 -1.65 -2.83 -10.30
N CYS A 52 -2.94 -2.87 -10.63
CA CYS A 52 -3.55 -1.96 -11.59
C CYS A 52 -3.46 -0.50 -11.13
N ILE A 53 -3.86 -0.19 -9.89
CA ILE A 53 -3.77 1.15 -9.29
C ILE A 53 -2.31 1.63 -9.14
N LEU A 54 -1.40 0.72 -8.76
CA LEU A 54 0.02 1.02 -8.59
C LEU A 54 0.71 1.32 -9.93
N ASN A 55 0.34 0.56 -10.97
CA ASN A 55 0.87 0.69 -12.31
C ASN A 55 0.18 1.80 -13.12
N ASP A 56 -1.06 2.16 -12.78
CA ASP A 56 -1.79 3.30 -13.33
C ASP A 56 -1.28 4.60 -12.70
N HIS A 57 -0.04 4.98 -13.07
CA HIS A 57 0.61 6.30 -13.04
C HIS A 57 0.45 7.25 -11.83
N THR A 58 -0.22 6.86 -10.75
CA THR A 58 -0.43 7.68 -9.55
C THR A 58 0.81 7.72 -8.67
N PHE A 59 1.71 6.74 -8.79
CA PHE A 59 3.13 6.90 -8.43
C PHE A 59 3.89 7.63 -9.53
N SER A 60 3.39 8.80 -9.91
CA SER A 60 4.06 9.67 -10.87
C SER A 60 5.48 9.96 -10.36
N PRO A 61 6.51 10.05 -11.23
CA PRO A 61 7.84 10.51 -10.86
C PRO A 61 7.84 11.82 -10.04
N ILE A 62 6.75 12.59 -10.14
CA ILE A 62 6.45 13.76 -9.31
C ILE A 62 6.34 13.40 -7.81
N ILE A 63 5.58 12.37 -7.43
CA ILE A 63 5.44 11.95 -6.02
C ILE A 63 6.77 11.42 -5.48
N PHE A 64 7.47 10.60 -6.27
CA PHE A 64 8.82 10.15 -5.93
C PHE A 64 9.79 11.33 -5.74
N GLY A 65 9.69 12.35 -6.60
CA GLY A 65 10.44 13.59 -6.47
C GLY A 65 10.14 14.32 -5.15
N ILE A 66 8.88 14.42 -4.76
CA ILE A 66 8.48 15.07 -3.49
C ILE A 66 9.06 14.32 -2.29
N ILE A 67 8.93 12.98 -2.26
CA ILE A 67 9.48 12.16 -1.18
C ILE A 67 11.01 12.30 -1.12
N ALA A 68 11.69 12.28 -2.26
CA ALA A 68 13.14 12.44 -2.34
C ALA A 68 13.61 13.81 -1.84
N VAL A 69 12.91 14.89 -2.18
CA VAL A 69 13.22 16.25 -1.70
C VAL A 69 13.07 16.36 -0.18
N ILE A 70 12.00 15.80 0.39
CA ILE A 70 11.78 15.79 1.84
C ILE A 70 12.89 15.00 2.55
N ALA A 71 13.21 13.81 2.04
CA ALA A 71 14.27 12.96 2.60
C ALA A 71 15.64 13.66 2.56
N ALA A 72 15.99 14.28 1.43
CA ALA A 72 17.22 15.04 1.26
C ALA A 72 17.28 16.25 2.21
N PHE A 73 16.17 16.97 2.39
CA PHE A 73 16.09 18.10 3.31
C PHE A 73 16.32 17.69 4.77
N VAL A 74 15.69 16.60 5.22
CA VAL A 74 15.88 16.06 6.58
C VAL A 74 17.33 15.60 6.78
N ALA A 75 17.89 14.85 5.82
CA ALA A 75 19.28 14.40 5.87
C ALA A 75 20.26 15.59 5.93
N PHE A 76 20.02 16.63 5.14
CA PHE A 76 20.83 17.85 5.14
C PHE A 76 20.75 18.59 6.50
N ARG A 77 19.55 18.70 7.10
CA ARG A 77 19.37 19.30 8.42
C ARG A 77 20.10 18.52 9.51
N LEU A 78 19.99 17.18 9.51
CA LEU A 78 20.70 16.31 10.46
C LEU A 78 22.23 16.41 10.28
N TRP A 79 22.72 16.44 9.05
CA TRP A 79 24.14 16.62 8.76
C TRP A 79 24.66 17.98 9.24
N LYS A 80 23.91 19.06 9.03
CA LYS A 80 24.24 20.41 9.53
C LYS A 80 24.29 20.46 11.06
N LEU A 81 23.38 19.75 11.74
CA LEU A 81 23.40 19.63 13.21
C LEU A 81 24.64 18.86 13.70
N LYS A 82 25.00 17.75 13.05
CA LYS A 82 26.23 17.01 13.37
C LYS A 82 27.49 17.86 13.17
N LYS A 83 27.59 18.64 12.08
CA LYS A 83 28.73 19.54 11.86
C LYS A 83 28.84 20.68 12.88
N LYS A 84 27.72 21.18 13.43
CA LYS A 84 27.75 22.19 14.51
C LYS A 84 28.30 21.63 15.83
N LYS A 85 28.08 20.35 16.13
CA LYS A 85 28.69 19.71 17.31
C LYS A 85 30.21 19.50 17.15
N PHE A 86 30.69 19.23 15.93
CA PHE A 86 32.11 19.02 15.67
C PHE A 86 32.98 20.28 15.68
N LYS A 87 32.40 21.49 15.48
CA LYS A 87 33.14 22.77 15.53
C LYS A 87 33.29 23.36 16.94
N ARG A 88 32.76 22.71 17.97
CA ARG A 88 32.75 23.21 19.36
C ARG A 88 33.72 22.44 20.29
N PHE A 89 34.58 21.62 19.70
CA PHE A 89 35.74 21.00 20.36
C PHE A 89 37.01 21.63 19.80
#